data_AF-A0A3M2HHK4-F1
#
_entry.id   AF-A0A3M2HHK4-F1
#
_cell.length_a   1.000
_cell.length_b   1.000
_cell.length_c   1.000
_cell.angle_alpha   90.00
_cell.angle_beta   90.00
_cell.angle_gamma   90.00
#
_symmetry.space_group_name_H-M   'P 1'
#
loop_
_entity.id
_entity.type
_entity.pdbx_description
1 polymer ?
#
loop_
_entity_poly.entity_id
_entity_poly.type
_entity_poly.pdbx_seq_one_letter_code
_entity_poly.pdbx_strand_id
1 'polypeptide(L)'
;MATGRKQIHLEMRGGKSNRQRVWEAIRSAAESFTSYKVSRQAKVDQATVRTYLHGLIKGGYVTVLSGGRFEEQTFALANDVGAEAPAVTRDGQPSKAGAGTEAMWRTLRILGELDAEELAKQASIAAPTTRTTAQRYLQWLVHAGYVQIVSKGAPGKPARYRLIPQRYSGPRPPMIQRVGQVFDPNLGKVVYRQPEPEVEE
;
A
#
# COMPACT_ATOMS: atom_id res chain seq x y z
N MET A 1 -15.91 -21.53 5.32
CA MET A 1 -14.66 -21.31 4.55
C MET A 1 -14.26 -19.85 4.72
N ALA A 2 -13.22 -19.55 5.51
CA ALA A 2 -12.72 -18.19 5.63
C ALA A 2 -12.05 -17.79 4.31
N THR A 3 -12.78 -17.10 3.43
CA THR A 3 -12.18 -16.47 2.24
C THR A 3 -11.04 -15.57 2.70
N GLY A 4 -9.81 -15.91 2.31
CA GLY A 4 -8.63 -15.09 2.58
C GLY A 4 -8.83 -13.65 2.10
N ARG A 5 -8.07 -12.72 2.69
CA ARG A 5 -8.15 -11.28 2.36
C ARG A 5 -8.04 -11.09 0.84
N LYS A 6 -9.04 -10.42 0.24
CA LYS A 6 -9.03 -10.11 -1.19
C LYS A 6 -7.79 -9.29 -1.55
N GLN A 7 -7.26 -9.52 -2.74
CA GLN A 7 -6.06 -8.83 -3.21
C GLN A 7 -6.34 -7.33 -3.34
N ILE A 8 -5.37 -6.50 -2.98
CA ILE A 8 -5.54 -5.03 -2.87
C ILE A 8 -6.11 -4.41 -4.15
N HIS A 9 -5.67 -4.88 -5.33
CA HIS A 9 -6.16 -4.35 -6.60
C HIS A 9 -7.64 -4.70 -6.89
N LEU A 10 -8.15 -5.82 -6.37
CA LEU A 10 -9.58 -6.19 -6.44
C LEU A 10 -10.42 -5.36 -5.46
N GLU A 11 -9.79 -4.85 -4.40
CA GLU A 11 -10.41 -3.93 -3.44
C GLU A 11 -10.41 -2.47 -3.93
N MET A 12 -9.53 -2.13 -4.88
CA MET A 12 -9.46 -0.78 -5.43
C MET A 12 -10.66 -0.49 -6.32
N ARG A 13 -11.38 0.59 -6.02
CA ARG A 13 -12.45 1.14 -6.87
C ARG A 13 -12.09 2.57 -7.23
N GLY A 14 -11.98 2.86 -8.53
CA GLY A 14 -11.54 4.17 -9.02
C GLY A 14 -10.17 4.60 -8.50
N GLY A 15 -9.23 3.65 -8.32
CA GLY A 15 -7.89 3.92 -7.79
C GLY A 15 -7.81 4.15 -6.26
N LYS A 16 -8.94 4.04 -5.54
CA LYS A 16 -9.00 4.22 -4.08
C LYS A 16 -9.11 2.90 -3.34
N SER A 17 -8.30 2.74 -2.28
CA SER A 17 -8.38 1.58 -1.38
C SER A 17 -9.66 1.57 -0.54
N ASN A 18 -10.02 0.41 0.03
CA ASN A 18 -11.13 0.31 1.00
C ASN A 18 -10.98 1.33 2.14
N ARG A 19 -9.78 1.46 2.72
CA ARG A 19 -9.50 2.41 3.81
C ARG A 19 -9.72 3.85 3.40
N GLN A 20 -9.28 4.22 2.19
CA GLN A 20 -9.48 5.56 1.64
C GLN A 20 -10.96 5.89 1.48
N ARG A 21 -11.75 4.98 0.91
CA ARG A 21 -13.20 5.17 0.75
C ARG A 21 -13.92 5.27 2.10
N VAL A 22 -13.50 4.48 3.08
CA VAL A 22 -14.06 4.55 4.45
C VAL A 22 -13.71 5.87 5.12
N TRP A 23 -12.47 6.34 4.98
CA TRP A 23 -12.04 7.62 5.55
C TRP A 23 -12.80 8.81 4.95
N GLU A 24 -12.97 8.85 3.63
CA GLU A 24 -13.77 9.88 2.96
C GLU A 24 -15.22 9.89 3.45
N ALA A 25 -15.83 8.71 3.63
CA ALA A 25 -17.18 8.59 4.18
C ALA A 25 -17.26 9.09 5.63
N ILE A 26 -16.28 8.75 6.48
CA ILE A 26 -16.18 9.25 7.86
C ILE A 26 -16.08 10.78 7.88
N ARG A 27 -15.18 11.36 7.08
CA ARG A 27 -14.99 12.83 7.01
C ARG A 27 -16.25 13.55 6.55
N SER A 28 -17.03 12.96 5.63
CA SER A 28 -18.30 13.53 5.19
C SER A 28 -19.42 13.48 6.24
N ALA A 29 -19.25 12.67 7.29
CA ALA A 29 -20.21 12.49 8.38
C ALA A 29 -19.55 12.73 9.74
N ALA A 30 -18.61 13.68 9.82
CA ALA A 30 -17.68 13.85 10.94
C ALA A 30 -18.34 13.96 12.32
N GLU A 31 -19.49 14.61 12.43
CA GLU A 31 -20.18 14.84 13.70
C GLU A 31 -20.79 13.57 14.30
N SER A 32 -21.37 12.70 13.47
CA SER A 32 -22.07 11.50 13.93
C SER A 32 -22.31 10.51 12.80
N PHE A 33 -21.88 9.26 13.00
CA PHE A 33 -22.09 8.17 12.05
C PHE A 33 -22.12 6.80 12.71
N THR A 34 -22.71 5.82 12.02
CA THR A 34 -22.65 4.41 12.40
C THR A 34 -21.78 3.63 11.42
N SER A 35 -21.29 2.45 11.84
CA SER A 35 -20.53 1.56 10.95
C SER A 35 -21.32 1.15 9.71
N TYR A 36 -22.66 1.02 9.84
CA TYR A 36 -23.55 0.69 8.74
C TYR A 36 -23.61 1.81 7.69
N LYS A 37 -23.85 3.06 8.13
CA LYS A 37 -23.91 4.23 7.22
C LYS A 37 -22.60 4.38 6.43
N VAL A 38 -21.45 4.29 7.12
CA VAL A 38 -20.13 4.34 6.50
C VAL A 38 -19.92 3.21 5.50
N SER A 39 -20.32 1.97 5.84
CA SER A 39 -20.23 0.81 4.94
C SER A 39 -21.01 1.03 3.63
N ARG A 40 -22.24 1.53 3.72
CA ARG A 40 -23.09 1.80 2.54
C ARG A 40 -22.50 2.88 1.65
N GLN A 41 -22.05 3.98 2.24
CA GLN A 41 -21.47 5.10 1.49
C GLN A 41 -20.12 4.73 0.86
N ALA A 42 -19.24 4.08 1.62
CA ALA A 42 -17.93 3.66 1.15
C ALA A 42 -18.01 2.50 0.16
N LYS A 43 -19.14 1.76 0.10
CA LYS A 43 -19.31 0.50 -0.64
C LYS A 43 -18.24 -0.53 -0.23
N VAL A 44 -18.04 -0.68 1.07
CA VAL A 44 -17.10 -1.62 1.72
C VAL A 44 -17.89 -2.48 2.69
N ASP A 45 -17.58 -3.77 2.81
CA ASP A 45 -18.30 -4.64 3.74
C ASP A 45 -18.19 -4.15 5.19
N GLN A 46 -19.24 -4.34 5.98
CA GLN A 46 -19.33 -3.78 7.32
C GLN A 46 -18.30 -4.38 8.29
N ALA A 47 -17.88 -5.64 8.12
CA ALA A 47 -16.86 -6.26 8.96
C ALA A 47 -15.46 -5.63 8.73
N THR A 48 -15.14 -5.32 7.48
CA THR A 48 -13.93 -4.59 7.06
C THR A 48 -13.96 -3.16 7.61
N VAL A 49 -15.10 -2.47 7.53
CA VAL A 49 -15.29 -1.15 8.15
C VAL A 49 -15.05 -1.22 9.66
N ARG A 50 -15.68 -2.16 10.36
CA ARG A 50 -15.50 -2.35 11.82
C ARG A 50 -14.06 -2.63 12.21
N THR A 51 -13.36 -3.46 11.43
CA THR A 51 -11.94 -3.77 11.65
C THR A 51 -11.08 -2.52 11.52
N TYR A 52 -11.35 -1.66 10.53
CA TYR A 52 -10.61 -0.41 10.37
C TYR A 52 -10.98 0.62 11.45
N LEU A 53 -12.27 0.79 11.76
CA LEU A 53 -12.75 1.64 12.85
C LEU A 53 -12.09 1.29 14.19
N HIS A 54 -11.93 0.00 14.50
CA HIS A 54 -11.23 -0.42 15.71
C HIS A 54 -9.79 0.11 15.79
N GLY A 55 -9.06 0.11 14.67
CA GLY A 55 -7.73 0.73 14.59
C GLY A 55 -7.80 2.25 14.73
N LEU A 56 -8.77 2.90 14.09
CA LEU A 56 -8.95 4.35 14.18
C LEU A 56 -9.31 4.82 15.59
N ILE A 57 -10.12 4.06 16.32
CA ILE A 57 -10.48 4.33 17.72
C ILE A 57 -9.25 4.24 18.61
N LYS A 58 -8.50 3.14 18.52
CA LYS A 58 -7.25 2.99 19.30
C LYS A 58 -6.19 4.03 18.94
N GLY A 59 -6.18 4.51 17.70
CA GLY A 59 -5.28 5.56 17.23
C GLY A 59 -5.75 6.98 17.54
N GLY A 60 -6.91 7.17 18.18
CA GLY A 60 -7.45 8.48 18.53
C GLY A 60 -8.02 9.28 17.35
N TYR A 61 -8.24 8.65 16.19
CA TYR A 61 -8.85 9.30 15.02
C TYR A 61 -10.37 9.38 15.11
N VAL A 62 -10.99 8.38 15.73
CA VAL A 62 -12.44 8.26 15.88
C VAL A 62 -12.76 8.04 17.36
N THR A 63 -13.83 8.64 17.85
CA THR A 63 -14.34 8.39 19.20
C THR A 63 -15.72 7.72 19.16
N VAL A 64 -16.06 7.00 20.22
CA VAL A 64 -17.39 6.40 20.40
C VAL A 64 -18.23 7.39 21.19
N LEU A 65 -19.34 7.83 20.63
CA LEU A 65 -20.30 8.73 21.29
C LEU A 65 -21.28 7.95 22.17
N SER A 66 -21.78 6.83 21.66
CA SER A 66 -22.79 6.00 22.35
C SER A 66 -22.78 4.57 21.82
N GLY A 67 -23.43 3.67 22.57
CA GLY A 67 -23.58 2.26 22.23
C GLY A 67 -22.51 1.37 22.87
N GLY A 68 -22.97 0.33 23.54
CA GLY A 68 -22.14 -0.66 24.22
C GLY A 68 -21.61 -1.76 23.30
N ARG A 69 -20.94 -2.73 23.92
CA ARG A 69 -20.56 -3.98 23.24
C ARG A 69 -21.86 -4.70 22.86
N PHE A 70 -22.01 -5.03 21.57
CA PHE A 70 -23.19 -5.67 20.96
C PHE A 70 -24.38 -4.75 20.62
N GLU A 71 -24.27 -3.45 20.87
CA GLU A 71 -25.26 -2.46 20.41
C GLU A 71 -24.77 -1.74 19.15
N GLU A 72 -25.67 -1.05 18.44
CA GLU A 72 -25.24 -0.12 17.39
C GLU A 72 -24.49 1.04 18.02
N GLN A 73 -23.21 1.17 17.66
CA GLN A 73 -22.37 2.25 18.13
C GLN A 73 -22.46 3.46 17.21
N THR A 74 -22.58 4.63 17.82
CA THR A 74 -22.45 5.92 17.13
C THR A 74 -21.06 6.48 17.39
N PHE A 75 -20.44 6.99 16.34
CA PHE A 75 -19.06 7.47 16.34
C PHE A 75 -18.99 8.91 15.85
N ALA A 76 -17.92 9.61 16.23
CA ALA A 76 -17.55 10.90 15.69
C ALA A 76 -16.07 10.91 15.27
N LEU A 77 -15.75 11.75 14.30
CA LEU A 77 -14.37 12.03 13.90
C LEU A 77 -13.73 12.91 14.99
N ALA A 78 -12.69 12.39 15.65
CA ALA A 78 -12.00 13.09 16.74
C ALA A 78 -10.75 13.84 16.26
N ASN A 79 -10.01 13.26 15.30
CA ASN A 79 -8.81 13.86 14.75
C ASN A 79 -8.78 13.68 13.22
N ASP A 80 -8.97 14.79 12.49
CA ASP A 80 -8.90 14.81 11.03
C ASP A 80 -7.46 15.08 10.57
N VAL A 81 -6.80 14.07 10.01
CA VAL A 81 -5.46 14.20 9.41
C VAL A 81 -5.47 14.56 7.92
N GLY A 82 -6.62 14.98 7.41
CA GLY A 82 -6.78 15.48 6.04
C GLY A 82 -7.23 14.42 5.04
N ALA A 83 -6.83 14.58 3.78
CA ALA A 83 -7.40 13.85 2.66
C ALA A 83 -7.04 12.34 2.66
N GLU A 84 -5.80 12.00 3.01
CA GLU A 84 -5.33 10.61 2.96
C GLU A 84 -5.71 9.86 4.24
N ALA A 85 -6.21 8.63 4.07
CA ALA A 85 -6.64 7.79 5.18
C ALA A 85 -5.48 7.40 6.09
N PRO A 86 -5.65 7.46 7.43
CA PRO A 86 -4.64 7.00 8.38
C PRO A 86 -4.28 5.53 8.14
N ALA A 87 -3.00 5.27 7.83
CA ALA A 87 -2.48 3.92 7.74
C ALA A 87 -2.24 3.38 9.16
N VAL A 88 -3.27 2.82 9.80
CA VAL A 88 -3.16 2.28 11.16
C VAL A 88 -3.17 0.75 11.22
N THR A 89 -2.50 0.21 12.23
CA THR A 89 -2.59 -1.21 12.64
C THR A 89 -3.87 -1.44 13.44
N ARG A 90 -4.16 -2.71 13.77
CA ARG A 90 -5.30 -3.05 14.64
C ARG A 90 -5.17 -2.45 16.04
N ASP A 91 -3.95 -2.15 16.47
CA ASP A 91 -3.63 -1.57 17.77
C ASP A 91 -3.58 -0.04 17.75
N GLY A 92 -3.96 0.59 16.63
CA GLY A 92 -4.01 2.04 16.49
C GLY A 92 -2.67 2.71 16.22
N GLN A 93 -1.60 1.94 16.08
CA GLN A 93 -0.28 2.47 15.77
C GLN A 93 -0.13 2.74 14.26
N PRO A 94 0.72 3.70 13.84
CA PRO A 94 1.07 3.88 12.44
C PRO A 94 1.61 2.59 11.82
N SER A 95 1.05 2.21 10.68
CA SER A 95 1.46 1.05 9.92
C SER A 95 2.74 1.35 9.16
N LYS A 96 3.78 0.55 9.41
CA LYS A 96 5.04 0.60 8.65
C LYS A 96 4.99 -0.27 7.38
N ALA A 97 3.87 -0.91 7.10
CA ALA A 97 3.72 -1.80 5.96
C ALA A 97 3.83 -0.99 4.65
N GLY A 98 4.74 -1.37 3.77
CA GLY A 98 4.97 -0.67 2.49
C GLY A 98 5.90 0.54 2.59
N ALA A 99 6.22 1.04 3.79
CA ALA A 99 7.08 2.21 3.97
C ALA A 99 8.48 2.03 3.35
N GLY A 100 9.06 0.83 3.46
CA GLY A 100 10.33 0.50 2.79
C GLY A 100 10.22 0.57 1.26
N THR A 101 9.11 0.09 0.69
CA THR A 101 8.87 0.14 -0.76
C THR A 101 8.67 1.57 -1.25
N GLU A 102 7.93 2.40 -0.51
CA GLU A 102 7.77 3.83 -0.79
C GLU A 102 9.12 4.57 -0.74
N ALA A 103 9.92 4.30 0.30
CA ALA A 103 11.25 4.87 0.44
C ALA A 103 12.15 4.49 -0.75
N MET A 104 12.19 3.20 -1.13
CA MET A 104 12.95 2.74 -2.30
C MET A 104 12.49 3.40 -3.61
N TRP A 105 11.18 3.50 -3.85
CA TRP A 105 10.64 4.14 -5.05
C TRP A 105 10.99 5.62 -5.14
N ARG A 106 10.89 6.33 -4.01
CA ARG A 106 11.33 7.73 -3.91
C ARG A 106 12.83 7.87 -4.17
N THR A 107 13.65 6.99 -3.60
CA THR A 107 15.11 6.98 -3.80
C THR A 107 15.47 6.77 -5.26
N LEU A 108 14.84 5.82 -5.95
CA LEU A 108 15.04 5.57 -7.38
C LEU A 108 14.76 6.80 -8.24
N ARG A 109 13.71 7.56 -7.90
CA ARG A 109 13.36 8.80 -8.59
C ARG A 109 14.39 9.92 -8.36
N ILE A 110 14.95 10.01 -7.16
CA ILE A 110 15.85 11.11 -6.77
C ILE A 110 17.29 10.86 -7.22
N LEU A 111 17.83 9.67 -6.95
CA LEU A 111 19.27 9.39 -7.14
C LEU A 111 19.62 8.90 -8.55
N GLY A 112 18.63 8.46 -9.34
CA GLY A 112 18.87 8.00 -10.71
C GLY A 112 19.48 6.61 -10.77
N GLU A 113 20.78 6.51 -11.11
CA GLU A 113 21.46 5.23 -11.28
C GLU A 113 22.07 4.72 -9.97
N LEU A 114 21.71 3.49 -9.58
CA LEU A 114 22.15 2.90 -8.32
C LEU A 114 22.17 1.38 -8.36
N ASP A 115 22.86 0.75 -7.40
CA ASP A 115 22.75 -0.68 -7.14
C ASP A 115 21.80 -1.03 -5.98
N ALA A 116 21.57 -2.32 -5.73
CA ALA A 116 20.66 -2.78 -4.69
C ALA A 116 21.12 -2.44 -3.25
N GLU A 117 22.43 -2.34 -3.02
CA GLU A 117 23.00 -1.98 -1.72
C GLU A 117 22.82 -0.49 -1.45
N GLU A 118 23.14 0.34 -2.43
CA GLU A 118 22.90 1.79 -2.41
C GLU A 118 21.41 2.09 -2.20
N LEU A 119 20.51 1.39 -2.91
CA LEU A 119 19.06 1.54 -2.73
C LEU A 119 18.62 1.27 -1.29
N ALA A 120 19.08 0.15 -0.73
CA ALA A 120 18.71 -0.27 0.61
C ALA A 120 19.23 0.70 1.68
N LYS A 121 20.48 1.15 1.55
CA LYS A 121 21.09 2.14 2.46
C LYS A 121 20.31 3.45 2.46
N GLN A 122 20.02 3.99 1.29
CA GLN A 122 19.34 5.27 1.14
C GLN A 122 17.87 5.20 1.55
N ALA A 123 17.17 4.12 1.20
CA ALA A 123 15.80 3.89 1.65
C ALA A 123 15.70 3.72 3.19
N SER A 124 16.71 3.11 3.80
CA SER A 124 16.76 2.86 5.25
C SER A 124 16.83 4.11 6.11
N ILE A 125 17.15 5.28 5.54
CA ILE A 125 17.04 6.57 6.22
C ILE A 125 15.58 6.84 6.63
N ALA A 126 14.61 6.45 5.78
CA ALA A 126 13.19 6.66 6.04
C ALA A 126 12.50 5.41 6.61
N ALA A 127 12.85 4.22 6.12
CA ALA A 127 12.24 2.97 6.54
C ALA A 127 13.22 1.78 6.39
N PRO A 128 13.47 0.99 7.46
CA PRO A 128 14.43 -0.11 7.43
C PRO A 128 14.20 -1.05 6.25
N THR A 129 15.23 -1.21 5.42
CA THR A 129 15.17 -1.98 4.17
C THR A 129 16.46 -2.78 3.98
N THR A 130 16.33 -4.06 3.60
CA THR A 130 17.50 -4.93 3.36
C THR A 130 17.91 -4.91 1.89
N ARG A 131 19.20 -5.17 1.62
CA ARG A 131 19.73 -5.38 0.26
C ARG A 131 18.92 -6.41 -0.53
N THR A 132 18.58 -7.54 0.08
CA THR A 132 17.78 -8.60 -0.57
C THR A 132 16.40 -8.11 -0.98
N THR A 133 15.75 -7.31 -0.12
CA THR A 133 14.45 -6.70 -0.43
C THR A 133 14.56 -5.73 -1.60
N ALA A 134 15.58 -4.88 -1.58
CA ALA A 134 15.86 -3.93 -2.66
C ALA A 134 16.16 -4.63 -3.98
N GLN A 135 16.98 -5.68 -3.97
CA GLN A 135 17.30 -6.48 -5.16
C GLN A 135 16.05 -7.11 -5.76
N ARG A 136 15.22 -7.77 -4.93
CA ARG A 136 13.96 -8.35 -5.39
C ARG A 136 13.05 -7.28 -5.99
N TYR A 137 12.92 -6.13 -5.32
CA TYR A 137 12.08 -5.03 -5.81
C TYR A 137 12.55 -4.52 -7.18
N LEU A 138 13.86 -4.30 -7.35
CA LEU A 138 14.45 -3.90 -8.63
C LEU A 138 14.18 -4.92 -9.74
N GLN A 139 14.33 -6.21 -9.46
CA GLN A 139 14.04 -7.27 -10.44
C GLN A 139 12.59 -7.22 -10.93
N TRP A 140 11.63 -7.13 -10.01
CA TRP A 140 10.22 -6.99 -10.37
C TRP A 140 9.93 -5.72 -11.19
N LEU A 141 10.58 -4.60 -10.85
CA LEU A 141 10.45 -3.35 -11.61
C LEU A 141 11.09 -3.43 -13.00
N VAL A 142 12.16 -4.21 -13.17
CA VAL A 142 12.75 -4.51 -14.48
C VAL A 142 11.78 -5.32 -15.32
N HIS A 143 11.21 -6.39 -14.76
CA HIS A 143 10.22 -7.21 -15.47
C HIS A 143 8.96 -6.40 -15.86
N ALA A 144 8.52 -5.50 -14.98
CA ALA A 144 7.40 -4.59 -15.27
C ALA A 144 7.77 -3.39 -16.17
N GLY A 145 9.03 -3.25 -16.56
CA GLY A 145 9.49 -2.20 -17.47
C GLY A 145 9.48 -0.80 -16.88
N TYR A 146 9.60 -0.64 -15.55
CA TYR A 146 9.83 0.65 -14.89
C TYR A 146 11.30 0.99 -14.78
N VAL A 147 12.13 -0.03 -14.55
CA VAL A 147 13.56 0.12 -14.30
C VAL A 147 14.32 -0.61 -15.40
N GLN A 148 15.44 -0.05 -15.82
CA GLN A 148 16.38 -0.71 -16.72
C GLN A 148 17.67 -1.08 -16.00
N ILE A 149 18.31 -2.15 -16.46
CA ILE A 149 19.67 -2.52 -16.05
C ILE A 149 20.63 -1.71 -16.91
N VAL A 150 21.35 -0.77 -16.31
CA VAL A 150 22.37 0.05 -16.99
C VAL A 150 23.67 -0.74 -17.17
N SER A 151 24.04 -1.53 -16.16
CA SER A 151 25.20 -2.43 -16.23
C SER A 151 24.84 -3.77 -15.60
N LYS A 152 25.08 -4.86 -16.34
CA LYS A 152 24.89 -6.22 -15.84
C LYS A 152 25.88 -6.48 -14.69
N GLY A 153 25.42 -7.21 -13.69
CA GLY A 153 26.28 -7.65 -12.59
C GLY A 153 27.29 -8.69 -13.07
N ALA A 154 28.45 -8.71 -12.43
CA ALA A 154 29.50 -9.70 -12.59
C ALA A 154 30.05 -10.10 -11.21
N PRO A 155 30.85 -11.17 -11.09
CA PRO A 155 31.52 -11.48 -9.82
C PRO A 155 32.26 -10.25 -9.28
N GLY A 156 31.95 -9.82 -8.05
CA GLY A 156 32.53 -8.63 -7.43
C GLY A 156 32.01 -7.28 -7.94
N LYS A 157 31.16 -7.23 -8.97
CA LYS A 157 30.58 -5.99 -9.51
C LYS A 157 29.05 -6.03 -9.48
N PRO A 158 28.38 -5.24 -8.63
CA PRO A 158 26.93 -5.26 -8.56
C PRO A 158 26.30 -4.71 -9.86
N ALA A 159 25.13 -5.23 -10.20
CA ALA A 159 24.34 -4.68 -11.30
C ALA A 159 23.87 -3.27 -10.95
N ARG A 160 23.89 -2.37 -11.94
CA ARG A 160 23.39 -0.99 -11.79
C ARG A 160 22.06 -0.83 -12.51
N TYR A 161 21.15 -0.13 -11.85
CA TYR A 161 19.76 0.03 -12.24
C TYR A 161 19.42 1.50 -12.34
N ARG A 162 18.49 1.86 -13.21
CA ARG A 162 17.97 3.23 -13.32
C ARG A 162 16.48 3.21 -13.59
N LEU A 163 15.73 4.08 -12.93
CA LEU A 163 14.34 4.34 -13.26
C LEU A 163 14.25 4.93 -14.68
N ILE A 164 13.38 4.38 -15.53
CA ILE A 164 13.11 4.92 -16.85
C ILE A 164 12.20 6.14 -16.68
N PRO A 165 12.65 7.38 -17.00
CA PRO A 165 11.90 8.59 -16.66
C PRO A 165 10.46 8.61 -17.21
N GLN A 166 10.27 8.15 -18.45
CA GLN A 166 8.97 8.08 -19.13
C GLN A 166 8.01 7.05 -18.52
N ARG A 167 8.50 6.17 -17.63
CA ARG A 167 7.72 5.12 -16.97
C ARG A 167 7.37 5.49 -15.53
N TYR A 168 7.80 6.64 -15.04
CA TYR A 168 7.38 7.12 -13.73
C TYR A 168 5.88 7.44 -13.73
N SER A 169 5.09 6.60 -13.07
CA SER A 169 3.62 6.70 -13.06
C SER A 169 3.06 7.56 -11.94
N GLY A 170 3.88 7.94 -10.95
CA GLY A 170 3.46 8.76 -9.81
C GLY A 170 4.12 8.37 -8.49
N PRO A 171 3.73 9.03 -7.38
CA PRO A 171 4.40 8.87 -6.09
C PRO A 171 4.12 7.53 -5.40
N ARG A 172 3.03 6.83 -5.73
CA ARG A 172 2.72 5.53 -5.12
C ARG A 172 3.54 4.43 -5.79
N PRO A 173 4.30 3.60 -5.06
CA PRO A 173 5.15 2.58 -5.67
C PRO A 173 4.33 1.47 -6.32
N PRO A 174 4.80 0.87 -7.45
CA PRO A 174 4.27 -0.40 -7.93
C PRO A 174 4.33 -1.48 -6.85
N MET A 175 3.22 -2.19 -6.64
CA MET A 175 3.03 -3.17 -5.59
C MET A 175 3.22 -4.59 -6.11
N ILE A 176 4.22 -5.30 -5.61
CA ILE A 176 4.41 -6.73 -5.86
C ILE A 176 3.40 -7.50 -5.01
N GLN A 177 2.59 -8.32 -5.66
CA GLN A 177 1.57 -9.15 -5.02
C GLN A 177 2.03 -10.60 -4.93
N ARG A 178 1.58 -11.31 -3.89
CA ARG A 178 1.96 -12.71 -3.63
C ARG A 178 1.63 -13.68 -4.77
N VAL A 179 0.64 -13.35 -5.60
CA VAL A 179 0.24 -14.10 -6.79
C VAL A 179 1.23 -13.95 -7.96
N GLY A 180 2.37 -13.28 -7.75
CA GLY A 180 3.40 -13.13 -8.78
C GLY A 180 3.06 -12.07 -9.83
N GLN A 181 2.45 -10.95 -9.41
CA GLN A 181 2.14 -9.85 -10.33
C GLN A 181 2.48 -8.49 -9.72
N VAL A 182 2.68 -7.50 -10.59
CA VAL A 182 2.92 -6.09 -10.20
C VAL A 182 1.69 -5.29 -10.54
N PHE A 183 1.14 -4.61 -9.53
CA PHE A 183 0.03 -3.68 -9.67
C PHE A 183 0.53 -2.26 -9.47
N ASP A 184 0.17 -1.34 -10.36
CA ASP A 184 0.51 0.08 -10.23
C ASP A 184 -0.69 0.86 -9.66
N PRO A 185 -0.60 1.38 -8.43
CA PRO A 185 -1.68 2.16 -7.81
C PRO A 185 -1.96 3.49 -8.48
N ASN A 186 -0.98 4.11 -9.16
CA ASN A 186 -1.20 5.38 -9.85
C ASN A 186 -1.97 5.15 -11.16
N LEU A 187 -1.72 4.02 -11.84
CA LEU A 187 -2.44 3.64 -13.06
C LEU A 187 -3.72 2.84 -12.81
N GLY A 188 -3.89 2.30 -11.60
CA GLY A 188 -5.04 1.48 -11.22
C GLY A 188 -5.12 0.13 -11.95
N LYS A 189 -3.99 -0.42 -12.43
CA LYS A 189 -3.96 -1.66 -13.23
C LYS A 189 -2.78 -2.57 -12.90
N VAL A 190 -2.94 -3.86 -13.22
CA VAL A 190 -1.83 -4.83 -13.24
C VAL A 190 -0.98 -4.54 -14.48
N VAL A 191 0.32 -4.37 -14.27
CA VAL A 191 1.29 -3.96 -15.29
C VAL A 191 2.28 -5.06 -15.66
N TYR A 192 2.37 -6.10 -14.83
CA TYR A 192 3.15 -7.30 -15.11
C TYR A 192 2.56 -8.51 -14.39
N ARG A 193 2.59 -9.66 -15.03
CA ARG A 193 2.32 -10.97 -14.44
C ARG A 193 3.50 -11.87 -14.76
N GLN A 194 3.98 -12.62 -13.77
CA GLN A 194 4.94 -13.66 -14.01
C GLN A 194 4.30 -14.73 -14.92
N PRO A 195 5.00 -15.21 -15.96
CA PRO A 195 4.50 -16.32 -16.77
C PRO A 195 4.25 -17.54 -15.87
N GLU A 196 3.17 -18.27 -16.15
CA GLU A 196 2.93 -19.55 -15.48
C GLU A 196 4.08 -20.51 -15.83
N PRO A 197 4.57 -21.31 -14.88
CA PRO A 197 5.53 -22.35 -15.20
C PRO A 197 4.86 -23.30 -16.21
N GLU A 198 5.50 -23.51 -17.36
CA GLU A 198 5.08 -24.56 -18.30
C GLU A 198 5.06 -25.88 -17.53
N VAL A 199 3.88 -26.47 -17.45
CA VAL A 199 3.72 -27.81 -16.88
C VAL A 199 4.18 -28.75 -18.00
N GLU A 200 5.41 -29.24 -17.92
CA GLU A 200 5.85 -30.36 -18.76
C GLU A 200 5.01 -31.58 -18.34
N GLU A 201 4.16 -32.07 -19.26
CA GLU A 201 3.41 -33.34 -19.13
C GLU A 201 4.32 -34.56 -19.29
#